data_AF-A0A2N3BHH8-F1
#
_entry.id   AF-A0A2N3BHH8-F1
#
_cell.length_a   1.000
_cell.length_b   1.000
_cell.length_c   1.000
_cell.angle_alpha   90.00
_cell.angle_beta   90.00
_cell.angle_gamma   90.00
#
_symmetry.space_group_name_H-M   'P 1'
#
loop_
_entity.id
_entity.type
_entity.pdbx_description
1 polymer ?
#
loop_
_entity_poly.entity_id
_entity_poly.type
_entity_poly.pdbx_seq_one_letter_code
_entity_poly.pdbx_strand_id
1 'polypeptide(L)'
;MSLSNLAPVPELYVSHESALKLKVEAGNLPSWDLTPRQTCDLELLMNGGFNPLKGFLGQADYESVVETMRLADGTLWPMPITLDVSEAFAAKIEPGQDIALRDQEGVILAILSVTDKWVPNKANEAAKVFGADDLAHPAVNYLHHQAGPVYLGGPITGIQQPVHYDFKGRRDTPNELRAFFRKMGWRRVVAFQTRNPLHRAHQELTFRAAREAQANLLIHPVVGMTKPGDVDHFTRVRCYEAVLDQYPSSTTTMSLLNLAMRMAGPREAVWHGLIRRNHGCTHFIVGRDHAGPGKNSAGQDFYGPYDAQVMFKEYESEIGLEMVDFKHMVYVQEKAQYYPANEVPEGSTVLDISGTELRRRLREGLEIPEWFSFPQVVTELRRTSPARSKQGFTVFFTGLSGSGKSTIANALMVKLMEMGGRPVTLLDGDVVRKHLSSELGFSKEHRDLNIKRIGYVASEITKNGGIAICAPIAPYTATRRAVREMIEAFGAFVEVHVATSIEECERRDRKGLYKLAREGKIKEFTGISDPYEAPTKAELVVDTENVDVDHCAHQVVLKLESMGLIGH
;
A
#
# COMPACT_ATOMS: atom_id res chain seq x y z
N MET A 1 1.36 30.91 -23.50
CA MET A 1 1.45 29.92 -24.60
C MET A 1 1.71 28.57 -23.99
N SER A 2 0.88 27.56 -24.28
CA SER A 2 1.12 26.20 -23.78
C SER A 2 2.41 25.65 -24.38
N LEU A 3 3.30 25.11 -23.55
CA LEU A 3 4.49 24.39 -24.02
C LEU A 3 4.04 23.28 -24.97
N SER A 4 4.68 23.17 -26.14
CA SER A 4 4.46 22.03 -27.04
C SER A 4 4.60 20.72 -26.27
N ASN A 5 3.76 19.73 -26.54
CA ASN A 5 3.81 18.42 -25.88
C ASN A 5 5.12 17.66 -26.14
N LEU A 6 5.98 18.16 -27.03
CA LEU A 6 7.30 17.62 -27.34
C LEU A 6 8.45 18.51 -26.88
N ALA A 7 8.19 19.75 -26.44
CA ALA A 7 9.23 20.60 -25.88
C ALA A 7 9.63 20.08 -24.49
N PRO A 8 10.91 20.15 -24.10
CA PRO A 8 11.30 19.79 -22.74
C PRO A 8 10.55 20.63 -21.69
N VAL A 9 10.19 20.01 -20.58
CA VAL A 9 9.67 20.70 -19.38
C VAL A 9 10.82 21.08 -18.45
N PRO A 10 10.75 22.22 -17.76
CA PRO A 10 11.76 22.60 -16.78
C PRO A 10 11.89 21.57 -15.65
N GLU A 11 13.14 21.17 -15.38
CA GLU A 11 13.55 20.36 -14.24
C GLU A 11 14.18 21.25 -13.15
N LEU A 12 14.32 20.72 -11.93
CA LEU A 12 14.94 21.41 -10.80
C LEU A 12 16.36 20.89 -10.49
N TYR A 13 16.92 20.05 -11.36
CA TYR A 13 18.29 19.56 -11.22
C TYR A 13 19.30 20.65 -11.54
N VAL A 14 20.33 20.75 -10.71
CA VAL A 14 21.51 21.58 -11.02
C VAL A 14 22.43 20.87 -12.02
N SER A 15 23.41 21.61 -12.55
CA SER A 15 24.46 20.99 -13.37
C SER A 15 25.26 19.95 -12.58
N HIS A 16 25.83 18.96 -13.27
CA HIS A 16 26.64 17.91 -12.64
C HIS A 16 27.77 18.47 -11.75
N GLU A 17 28.46 19.53 -12.20
CA GLU A 17 29.51 20.20 -11.42
C GLU A 17 28.95 20.84 -10.15
N SER A 18 27.80 21.52 -10.25
CA SER A 18 27.13 22.11 -9.08
C SER A 18 26.63 21.04 -8.12
N ALA A 19 26.13 19.91 -8.63
CA ALA A 19 25.68 18.79 -7.81
C ALA A 19 26.82 18.21 -6.96
N LEU A 20 28.02 18.03 -7.54
CA LEU A 20 29.20 17.56 -6.80
C LEU A 20 29.58 18.50 -5.65
N LYS A 21 29.55 19.81 -5.90
CA LYS A 21 29.84 20.83 -4.89
C LYS A 21 28.77 20.87 -3.79
N LEU A 22 27.50 20.97 -4.19
CA LEU A 22 26.36 21.05 -3.26
C LEU A 22 26.23 19.79 -2.42
N LYS A 23 26.60 18.60 -2.93
CA LYS A 23 26.60 17.36 -2.16
C LYS A 23 27.55 17.40 -0.97
N VAL A 24 28.70 18.08 -1.09
CA VAL A 24 29.65 18.28 0.01
C VAL A 24 29.11 19.33 0.98
N GLU A 25 28.61 20.46 0.48
CA GLU A 25 28.07 21.55 1.30
C GLU A 25 26.84 21.11 2.10
N ALA A 26 25.92 20.39 1.47
CA ALA A 26 24.71 19.83 2.07
C ALA A 26 25.01 18.80 3.18
N GLY A 27 26.22 18.22 3.20
CA GLY A 27 26.65 17.32 4.26
C GLY A 27 26.67 17.96 5.65
N ASN A 28 26.78 19.30 5.73
CA ASN A 28 26.81 20.06 6.98
C ASN A 28 25.47 20.70 7.35
N LEU A 29 24.45 20.60 6.49
CA LEU A 29 23.13 21.17 6.75
C LEU A 29 22.34 20.29 7.73
N PRO A 30 21.41 20.87 8.52
CA PRO A 30 20.35 20.09 9.14
C PRO A 30 19.65 19.24 8.07
N SER A 31 19.44 17.96 8.35
CA SER A 31 18.89 17.04 7.35
C SER A 31 17.61 16.36 7.81
N TRP A 32 16.71 16.18 6.85
CA TRP A 32 15.47 15.43 7.01
C TRP A 32 15.53 14.18 6.13
N ASP A 33 15.29 13.02 6.75
CA ASP A 33 15.15 11.75 6.04
C ASP A 33 13.71 11.62 5.56
N LEU A 34 13.54 11.56 4.24
CA LEU A 34 12.24 11.58 3.60
C LEU A 34 11.46 10.30 3.85
N THR A 35 10.15 10.45 4.07
CA THR A 35 9.23 9.31 4.04
C THR A 35 9.08 8.78 2.60
N PRO A 36 8.64 7.52 2.39
CA PRO A 36 8.38 7.00 1.05
C PRO A 36 7.47 7.89 0.20
N ARG A 37 6.47 8.55 0.81
CA ARG A 37 5.58 9.49 0.13
C ARG A 37 6.34 10.73 -0.34
N GLN A 38 7.13 11.33 0.56
CA GLN A 38 7.91 12.53 0.28
C GLN A 38 8.98 12.28 -0.79
N THR A 39 9.58 11.08 -0.83
CA THR A 39 10.52 10.70 -1.89
C THR A 39 9.84 10.64 -3.26
N CYS A 40 8.62 10.08 -3.36
CA CYS A 40 7.85 10.09 -4.61
C CYS A 40 7.53 11.52 -5.06
N ASP A 41 7.11 12.37 -4.12
CA ASP A 41 6.77 13.76 -4.42
C ASP A 41 8.01 14.56 -4.85
N LEU A 42 9.13 14.41 -4.14
CA LEU A 42 10.40 15.06 -4.47
C LEU A 42 10.88 14.66 -5.87
N GLU A 43 10.76 13.39 -6.25
CA GLU A 43 11.13 12.94 -7.60
C GLU A 43 10.36 13.67 -8.69
N LEU A 44 9.05 13.79 -8.53
CA LEU A 44 8.16 14.46 -9.50
C LEU A 44 8.29 15.98 -9.47
N LEU A 45 8.66 16.58 -8.32
CA LEU A 45 9.10 17.98 -8.25
C LEU A 45 10.37 18.19 -9.08
N MET A 46 11.40 17.38 -8.86
CA MET A 46 12.71 17.58 -9.48
C MET A 46 12.73 17.27 -10.98
N ASN A 47 12.04 16.21 -11.43
CA ASN A 47 12.03 15.81 -12.84
C ASN A 47 11.01 16.57 -13.72
N GLY A 48 10.30 17.54 -13.15
CA GLY A 48 9.32 18.36 -13.87
C GLY A 48 7.93 17.72 -14.01
N GLY A 49 7.70 16.54 -13.42
CA GLY A 49 6.40 15.88 -13.38
C GLY A 49 5.31 16.74 -12.72
N PHE A 50 5.70 17.57 -11.74
CA PHE A 50 4.84 18.54 -11.05
C PHE A 50 5.00 19.99 -11.52
N ASN A 51 5.55 20.22 -12.71
CA ASN A 51 5.59 21.56 -13.28
C ASN A 51 4.17 22.20 -13.28
N PRO A 52 3.98 23.43 -12.75
CA PRO A 52 5.01 24.45 -12.54
C PRO A 52 5.65 24.53 -11.15
N LEU A 53 5.34 23.61 -10.22
CA LEU A 53 5.89 23.64 -8.86
C LEU A 53 7.42 23.71 -8.88
N LYS A 54 7.97 24.49 -7.93
CA LYS A 54 9.41 24.71 -7.74
C LYS A 54 9.96 24.07 -6.47
N GLY A 55 9.10 23.42 -5.70
CA GLY A 55 9.43 22.76 -4.44
C GLY A 55 8.17 22.36 -3.70
N PHE A 56 8.31 22.07 -2.41
CA PHE A 56 7.15 21.83 -1.55
C PHE A 56 6.40 23.14 -1.32
N LEU A 57 5.07 23.09 -1.32
CA LEU A 57 4.23 24.28 -1.24
C LEU A 57 4.55 25.11 0.02
N GLY A 58 4.66 26.43 -0.14
CA GLY A 58 4.62 27.38 0.98
C GLY A 58 3.22 27.48 1.57
N GLN A 59 3.07 28.19 2.70
CA GLN A 59 1.78 28.23 3.41
C GLN A 59 0.66 28.84 2.55
N ALA A 60 0.95 29.93 1.84
CA ALA A 60 -0.04 30.61 0.99
C ALA A 60 -0.52 29.73 -0.19
N ASP A 61 0.40 29.04 -0.86
CA ASP A 61 0.05 28.10 -1.93
C ASP A 61 -0.74 26.91 -1.37
N TYR A 62 -0.33 26.37 -0.22
CA TYR A 62 -1.04 25.27 0.44
C TYR A 62 -2.49 25.65 0.77
N GLU A 63 -2.70 26.78 1.46
CA GLU A 63 -4.05 27.24 1.84
C GLU A 63 -4.92 27.47 0.60
N SER A 64 -4.37 28.10 -0.43
CA SER A 64 -5.07 28.33 -1.70
C SER A 64 -5.42 27.02 -2.42
N VAL A 65 -4.52 26.04 -2.44
CA VAL A 65 -4.74 24.72 -3.05
C VAL A 65 -5.83 23.94 -2.31
N VAL A 66 -5.79 23.95 -0.98
CA VAL A 66 -6.80 23.32 -0.13
C VAL A 66 -8.18 23.92 -0.43
N GLU A 67 -8.30 25.25 -0.46
CA GLU A 67 -9.60 25.91 -0.62
C GLU A 67 -10.11 25.97 -2.05
N THR A 68 -9.24 26.17 -3.05
CA THR A 68 -9.64 26.58 -4.40
C THR A 68 -9.03 25.76 -5.53
N MET A 69 -8.20 24.75 -5.23
CA MET A 69 -7.42 24.00 -6.22
C MET A 69 -6.51 24.90 -7.08
N ARG A 70 -6.04 26.01 -6.52
CA ARG A 70 -5.11 26.92 -7.19
C ARG A 70 -3.94 27.27 -6.30
N LEU A 71 -2.77 27.46 -6.89
CA LEU A 71 -1.66 28.15 -6.24
C LEU A 71 -2.06 29.62 -5.95
N ALA A 72 -1.29 30.29 -5.11
CA ALA A 72 -1.55 31.68 -4.73
C ALA A 72 -1.52 32.65 -5.93
N ASP A 73 -0.82 32.28 -7.01
CA ASP A 73 -0.77 33.03 -8.27
C ASP A 73 -1.97 32.75 -9.22
N GLY A 74 -2.90 31.87 -8.81
CA GLY A 74 -4.08 31.49 -9.58
C GLY A 74 -3.90 30.28 -10.49
N THR A 75 -2.68 29.74 -10.62
CA THR A 75 -2.40 28.54 -11.41
C THR A 75 -3.17 27.33 -10.86
N LEU A 76 -3.86 26.58 -11.74
CA LEU A 76 -4.54 25.34 -11.37
C LEU A 76 -3.57 24.31 -10.77
N TRP A 77 -3.82 23.91 -9.53
CA TRP A 77 -3.11 22.84 -8.84
C TRP A 77 -4.01 22.22 -7.75
N PRO A 78 -4.51 20.99 -7.92
CA PRO A 78 -5.59 20.46 -7.06
C PRO A 78 -5.13 19.73 -5.80
N MET A 79 -3.83 19.44 -5.64
CA MET A 79 -3.32 18.52 -4.61
C MET A 79 -2.23 19.16 -3.75
N PRO A 80 -2.34 19.21 -2.40
CA PRO A 80 -1.27 19.74 -1.56
C PRO A 80 -0.03 18.83 -1.61
N ILE A 81 1.12 19.40 -1.97
CA ILE A 81 2.44 18.73 -2.00
C ILE A 81 3.34 19.41 -0.98
N THR A 82 3.40 18.86 0.23
CA THR A 82 4.03 19.47 1.40
C THR A 82 5.13 18.58 1.98
N LEU A 83 6.12 19.19 2.63
CA LEU A 83 7.09 18.46 3.43
C LEU A 83 6.68 18.53 4.91
N ASP A 84 6.07 17.46 5.39
CA ASP A 84 5.70 17.30 6.79
C ASP A 84 6.85 16.73 7.63
N VAL A 85 7.12 17.34 8.79
CA VAL A 85 8.22 16.97 9.68
C VAL A 85 7.76 16.86 11.13
N SER A 86 8.59 16.26 11.98
CA SER A 86 8.33 16.20 13.42
C SER A 86 8.52 17.56 14.09
N GLU A 87 7.81 17.81 15.20
CA GLU A 87 7.99 19.04 15.99
C GLU A 87 9.43 19.21 16.46
N ALA A 88 10.07 18.11 16.87
CA ALA A 88 11.45 18.10 17.35
C ALA A 88 12.46 18.51 16.26
N PHE A 89 12.18 18.18 14.99
CA PHE A 89 13.00 18.65 13.87
C PHE A 89 12.67 20.11 13.54
N ALA A 90 11.38 20.45 13.39
CA ALA A 90 10.94 21.80 13.07
C ALA A 90 11.41 22.86 14.08
N ALA A 91 11.51 22.52 15.37
CA ALA A 91 12.00 23.43 16.41
C ALA A 91 13.47 23.85 16.22
N LYS A 92 14.22 23.18 15.36
CA LYS A 92 15.63 23.48 15.05
C LYS A 92 15.81 24.29 13.76
N ILE A 93 14.74 24.49 13.00
CA ILE A 93 14.77 25.07 11.66
C ILE A 93 14.03 26.40 11.68
N GLU A 94 14.61 27.45 11.09
CA GLU A 94 13.93 28.73 10.89
C GLU A 94 13.78 29.04 9.39
N PRO A 95 12.70 29.73 8.98
CA PRO A 95 12.61 30.29 7.63
C PRO A 95 13.87 31.10 7.26
N GLY A 96 14.34 30.93 6.04
CA GLY A 96 15.61 31.47 5.53
C GLY A 96 16.79 30.50 5.63
N GLN A 97 16.60 29.31 6.21
CA GLN A 97 17.63 28.26 6.29
C GLN A 97 17.46 27.20 5.19
N ASP A 98 18.58 26.61 4.79
CA ASP A 98 18.61 25.44 3.92
C ASP A 98 18.65 24.16 4.75
N ILE A 99 17.89 23.15 4.31
CA ILE A 99 17.96 21.78 4.85
C ILE A 99 18.29 20.78 3.74
N ALA A 100 19.05 19.74 4.08
CA ALA A 100 19.31 18.63 3.18
C ALA A 100 18.18 17.59 3.26
N LEU A 101 17.68 17.16 2.10
CA LEU A 101 16.68 16.09 2.01
C LEU A 101 17.38 14.79 1.61
N ARG A 102 17.23 13.75 2.44
CA ARG A 102 17.88 12.45 2.27
C ARG A 102 16.86 11.36 2.00
N ASP A 103 17.27 10.32 1.28
CA ASP A 103 16.53 9.06 1.29
C ASP A 103 16.80 8.25 2.57
N GLN A 104 16.19 7.06 2.66
CA GLN A 104 16.32 6.17 3.81
C GLN A 104 17.72 5.58 3.99
N GLU A 105 18.57 5.64 2.96
CA GLU A 105 19.97 5.19 3.00
C GLU A 105 20.92 6.36 3.38
N GLY A 106 20.38 7.55 3.64
CA GLY A 106 21.11 8.75 4.01
C GLY A 106 21.68 9.53 2.82
N VAL A 107 21.31 9.15 1.60
CA VAL A 107 21.78 9.76 0.35
C VAL A 107 21.09 11.10 0.16
N ILE A 108 21.87 12.18 0.03
CA ILE A 108 21.33 13.55 -0.18
C ILE A 108 20.76 13.66 -1.60
N LEU A 109 19.47 13.89 -1.73
CA LEU A 109 18.77 14.03 -3.01
C LEU A 109 18.63 15.49 -3.44
N ALA A 110 18.36 16.38 -2.48
CA ALA A 110 18.08 17.78 -2.74
C ALA A 110 18.36 18.67 -1.53
N ILE A 111 18.36 19.98 -1.77
CA ILE A 111 18.30 21.02 -0.72
C ILE A 111 16.94 21.70 -0.81
N LEU A 112 16.27 21.88 0.33
CA LEU A 112 15.10 22.74 0.48
C LEU A 112 15.52 24.06 1.13
N SER A 113 15.27 25.18 0.45
CA SER A 113 15.40 26.50 1.06
C SER A 113 14.10 26.86 1.74
N VAL A 114 14.05 26.77 3.06
CA VAL A 114 12.81 26.89 3.84
C VAL A 114 12.32 28.33 3.82
N THR A 115 11.14 28.60 3.28
CA THR A 115 10.48 29.91 3.28
C THR A 115 9.36 30.00 4.30
N ASP A 116 8.74 28.87 4.62
CA ASP A 116 7.56 28.78 5.48
C ASP A 116 7.70 27.62 6.47
N LYS A 117 7.20 27.82 7.69
CA LYS A 117 7.11 26.81 8.75
C LYS A 117 5.80 27.02 9.51
N TRP A 118 4.85 26.10 9.40
CA TRP A 118 3.53 26.26 10.03
C TRP A 118 2.91 24.93 10.47
N VAL A 119 1.91 25.02 11.35
CA VAL A 119 1.08 23.88 11.75
C VAL A 119 -0.22 23.93 10.94
N PRO A 120 -0.49 22.97 10.05
CA PRO A 120 -1.68 22.97 9.20
C PRO A 120 -2.94 22.56 9.98
N ASN A 121 -4.10 23.02 9.52
CA ASN A 121 -5.38 22.47 9.96
C ASN A 121 -5.70 21.19 9.16
N LYS A 122 -5.26 20.04 9.67
CA LYS A 122 -5.44 18.73 9.02
C LYS A 122 -6.91 18.34 8.83
N ALA A 123 -7.81 18.75 9.72
CA ALA A 123 -9.24 18.47 9.57
C ALA A 123 -9.84 19.26 8.38
N ASN A 124 -9.40 20.51 8.19
CA ASN A 124 -9.79 21.30 7.02
C ASN A 124 -9.24 20.71 5.73
N GLU A 125 -7.96 20.32 5.70
CA GLU A 125 -7.35 19.63 4.55
C GLU A 125 -8.12 18.35 4.22
N ALA A 126 -8.45 17.55 5.23
CA ALA A 126 -9.20 16.31 5.05
C ALA A 126 -10.57 16.55 4.40
N ALA A 127 -11.35 17.48 4.95
CA ALA A 127 -12.67 17.81 4.42
C ALA A 127 -12.62 18.41 3.00
N LYS A 128 -11.68 19.34 2.75
CA LYS A 128 -11.63 20.10 1.50
C LYS A 128 -10.98 19.33 0.36
N VAL A 129 -9.93 18.54 0.64
CA VAL A 129 -9.15 17.82 -0.37
C VAL A 129 -9.68 16.41 -0.60
N PHE A 130 -10.10 15.72 0.46
CA PHE A 130 -10.54 14.31 0.40
C PHE A 130 -12.07 14.14 0.59
N GLY A 131 -12.82 15.25 0.63
CA GLY A 131 -14.28 15.29 0.72
C GLY A 131 -14.86 15.09 2.12
N ALA A 132 -14.13 14.47 3.04
CA ALA A 132 -14.56 14.27 4.42
C ALA A 132 -13.37 14.03 5.36
N ASP A 133 -13.51 14.42 6.62
CA ASP A 133 -12.58 14.03 7.69
C ASP A 133 -12.93 12.64 8.26
N ASP A 134 -12.92 11.62 7.38
CA ASP A 134 -13.23 10.22 7.71
C ASP A 134 -11.96 9.35 7.57
N LEU A 135 -11.55 8.72 8.68
CA LEU A 135 -10.37 7.83 8.74
C LEU A 135 -10.49 6.58 7.87
N ALA A 136 -11.68 6.22 7.37
CA ALA A 136 -11.82 5.19 6.33
C ALA A 136 -11.17 5.60 5.00
N HIS A 137 -10.98 6.90 4.75
CA HIS A 137 -10.26 7.39 3.57
C HIS A 137 -8.75 7.20 3.76
N PRO A 138 -8.04 6.49 2.87
CA PRO A 138 -6.62 6.18 3.05
C PRO A 138 -5.71 7.41 3.24
N ALA A 139 -5.95 8.50 2.49
CA ALA A 139 -5.18 9.74 2.68
C ALA A 139 -5.52 10.48 3.98
N VAL A 140 -6.77 10.45 4.46
CA VAL A 140 -7.16 11.07 5.74
C VAL A 140 -6.52 10.30 6.90
N ASN A 141 -6.57 8.96 6.84
CA ASN A 141 -5.86 8.10 7.79
C ASN A 141 -4.36 8.40 7.82
N TYR A 142 -3.72 8.53 6.65
CA TYR A 142 -2.31 8.93 6.58
C TYR A 142 -2.07 10.32 7.17
N LEU A 143 -2.91 11.30 6.82
CA LEU A 143 -2.77 12.69 7.27
C LEU A 143 -2.77 12.81 8.80
N HIS A 144 -3.66 12.07 9.48
CA HIS A 144 -3.77 12.12 10.94
C HIS A 144 -2.79 11.22 11.68
N HIS A 145 -2.41 10.07 11.10
CA HIS A 145 -1.63 9.06 11.83
C HIS A 145 -0.17 8.90 11.38
N GLN A 146 0.19 9.40 10.19
CA GLN A 146 1.54 9.23 9.64
C GLN A 146 2.22 10.56 9.33
N ALA A 147 1.48 11.54 8.79
CA ALA A 147 2.06 12.82 8.44
C ALA A 147 2.51 13.59 9.69
N GLY A 148 3.69 14.22 9.63
CA GLY A 148 4.22 15.11 10.64
C GLY A 148 3.26 16.29 10.97
N PRO A 149 3.34 16.85 12.18
CA PRO A 149 2.47 17.95 12.60
C PRO A 149 2.89 19.32 12.09
N VAL A 150 4.12 19.49 11.59
CA VAL A 150 4.62 20.79 11.09
C VAL A 150 4.97 20.65 9.61
N TYR A 151 4.55 21.60 8.77
CA TYR A 151 4.90 21.65 7.36
C TYR A 151 6.00 22.68 7.13
N LEU A 152 6.98 22.30 6.30
CA LEU A 152 8.02 23.18 5.77
C LEU A 152 7.78 23.39 4.28
N GLY A 153 7.75 24.64 3.86
CA GLY A 153 7.55 25.04 2.46
C GLY A 153 8.79 25.74 1.90
N GLY A 154 8.98 25.66 0.58
CA GLY A 154 10.05 26.37 -0.10
C GLY A 154 10.55 25.71 -1.40
N PRO A 155 11.37 26.43 -2.18
CA PRO A 155 11.94 25.92 -3.41
C PRO A 155 12.99 24.82 -3.17
N ILE A 156 13.06 23.90 -4.14
CA ILE A 156 13.97 22.75 -4.14
C ILE A 156 15.10 22.97 -5.14
N THR A 157 16.32 22.68 -4.70
CA THR A 157 17.50 22.52 -5.55
C THR A 157 17.84 21.04 -5.64
N GLY A 158 17.56 20.42 -6.78
CA GLY A 158 17.78 18.99 -6.99
C GLY A 158 19.26 18.66 -7.24
N ILE A 159 19.83 17.78 -6.43
CA ILE A 159 21.24 17.35 -6.53
C ILE A 159 21.35 16.06 -7.34
N GLN A 160 20.52 15.07 -7.03
CA GLN A 160 20.50 13.78 -7.72
C GLN A 160 19.14 13.11 -7.61
N GLN A 161 18.85 12.21 -8.56
CA GLN A 161 17.58 11.48 -8.59
C GLN A 161 17.55 10.38 -7.51
N PRO A 162 16.38 10.03 -6.97
CA PRO A 162 16.22 8.79 -6.21
C PRO A 162 16.65 7.58 -7.04
N VAL A 163 17.34 6.63 -6.42
CA VAL A 163 17.82 5.44 -7.11
C VAL A 163 16.73 4.37 -7.12
N HIS A 164 16.33 3.95 -8.32
CA HIS A 164 15.44 2.80 -8.52
C HIS A 164 16.23 1.64 -9.11
N TYR A 165 16.20 0.48 -8.46
CA TYR A 165 16.88 -0.73 -8.95
C TYR A 165 15.99 -1.62 -9.81
N ASP A 166 14.67 -1.43 -9.72
CA ASP A 166 13.65 -2.22 -10.39
C ASP A 166 13.23 -1.57 -11.71
N PHE A 167 13.03 -2.42 -12.74
CA PHE A 167 12.44 -2.05 -14.03
C PHE A 167 12.99 -0.75 -14.66
N LYS A 168 14.30 -0.47 -14.52
CA LYS A 168 14.93 0.79 -14.97
C LYS A 168 14.57 1.17 -16.41
N GLY A 169 14.55 0.20 -17.32
CA GLY A 169 14.19 0.43 -18.74
C GLY A 169 12.72 0.77 -19.00
N ARG A 170 11.89 0.84 -17.95
CA ARG A 170 10.49 1.25 -17.99
C ARG A 170 10.22 2.52 -17.18
N ARG A 171 11.23 3.13 -16.56
CA ARG A 171 11.06 4.36 -15.77
C ARG A 171 11.58 5.53 -16.60
N ASP A 172 10.68 6.34 -17.12
CA ASP A 172 11.03 7.51 -17.92
C ASP A 172 10.59 8.79 -17.22
N THR A 173 11.49 9.75 -17.14
CA THR A 173 11.18 11.14 -16.79
C THR A 173 10.27 11.78 -17.83
N PRO A 174 9.61 12.90 -17.50
CA PRO A 174 8.86 13.70 -18.48
C PRO A 174 9.65 14.01 -19.75
N ASN A 175 10.92 14.37 -19.63
CA ASN A 175 11.76 14.75 -20.77
C ASN A 175 12.24 13.56 -21.59
N GLU A 176 12.45 12.39 -20.99
CA GLU A 176 12.72 11.14 -21.70
C GLU A 176 11.51 10.70 -22.53
N LEU A 177 10.30 10.74 -21.98
CA LEU A 177 9.07 10.44 -22.74
C LEU A 177 8.85 11.42 -23.89
N ARG A 178 9.03 12.71 -23.66
CA ARG A 178 8.92 13.74 -24.70
C ARG A 178 9.94 13.53 -25.82
N ALA A 179 11.18 13.17 -25.47
CA ALA A 179 12.22 12.83 -26.44
C ALA A 179 11.86 11.56 -27.22
N PHE A 180 11.33 10.53 -26.54
CA PHE A 180 10.83 9.31 -27.17
C PHE A 180 9.70 9.61 -28.15
N PHE A 181 8.67 10.36 -27.75
CA PHE A 181 7.57 10.75 -28.63
C PHE A 181 8.06 11.53 -29.85
N ARG A 182 9.02 12.44 -29.67
CA ARG A 182 9.63 13.17 -30.78
C ARG A 182 10.34 12.23 -31.75
N LYS A 183 11.15 11.30 -31.22
CA LYS A 183 11.90 10.31 -32.00
C LYS A 183 10.98 9.37 -32.79
N MET A 184 9.89 8.92 -32.17
CA MET A 184 8.90 8.03 -32.78
C MET A 184 7.90 8.76 -33.69
N GLY A 185 7.96 10.10 -33.77
CA GLY A 185 6.99 10.89 -34.53
C GLY A 185 5.60 10.95 -33.90
N TRP A 186 5.45 10.54 -32.64
CA TRP A 186 4.18 10.59 -31.93
C TRP A 186 3.80 12.03 -31.63
N ARG A 187 2.62 12.45 -32.09
CA ARG A 187 2.07 13.79 -31.87
C ARG A 187 0.86 13.77 -30.95
N ARG A 188 -0.01 12.78 -31.13
CA ARG A 188 -1.14 12.48 -30.27
C ARG A 188 -0.82 11.23 -29.45
N VAL A 189 -0.86 11.39 -28.13
CA VAL A 189 -0.63 10.34 -27.15
C VAL A 189 -1.75 10.39 -26.11
N VAL A 190 -2.45 9.27 -25.95
CA VAL A 190 -3.44 9.04 -24.89
C VAL A 190 -2.77 8.27 -23.74
N ALA A 191 -2.88 8.80 -22.52
CA ALA A 191 -2.36 8.14 -21.35
C ALA A 191 -3.46 7.37 -20.59
N PHE A 192 -3.09 6.16 -20.16
CA PHE A 192 -3.92 5.32 -19.30
C PHE A 192 -3.28 5.20 -17.91
N GLN A 193 -3.98 5.73 -16.90
CA GLN A 193 -3.64 5.57 -15.49
C GLN A 193 -4.11 4.21 -14.97
N THR A 194 -3.26 3.51 -14.22
CA THR A 194 -3.71 2.36 -13.42
C THR A 194 -2.83 2.11 -12.21
N ARG A 195 -3.46 1.54 -11.17
CA ARG A 195 -2.81 0.94 -9.99
C ARG A 195 -3.17 -0.53 -9.82
N ASN A 196 -3.91 -1.11 -10.77
CA ASN A 196 -4.39 -2.49 -10.77
C ASN A 196 -3.80 -3.28 -11.95
N PRO A 197 -3.71 -4.61 -11.87
CA PRO A 197 -3.39 -5.45 -13.02
C PRO A 197 -4.32 -5.18 -14.22
N LEU A 198 -3.78 -5.34 -15.45
CA LEU A 198 -4.59 -5.17 -16.66
C LEU A 198 -5.24 -6.49 -17.06
N HIS A 199 -6.57 -6.46 -17.11
CA HIS A 199 -7.42 -7.51 -17.66
C HIS A 199 -7.92 -7.14 -19.05
N ARG A 200 -8.60 -8.05 -19.75
CA ARG A 200 -9.02 -7.84 -21.14
C ARG A 200 -9.92 -6.62 -21.33
N ALA A 201 -10.84 -6.39 -20.41
CA ALA A 201 -11.70 -5.20 -20.43
C ALA A 201 -10.89 -3.88 -20.46
N HIS A 202 -9.75 -3.83 -19.76
CA HIS A 202 -8.86 -2.67 -19.77
C HIS A 202 -8.09 -2.54 -21.09
N GLN A 203 -7.72 -3.66 -21.71
CA GLN A 203 -7.03 -3.65 -22.99
C GLN A 203 -7.94 -3.16 -24.12
N GLU A 204 -9.17 -3.66 -24.18
CA GLU A 204 -10.17 -3.19 -25.16
C GLU A 204 -10.51 -1.71 -24.95
N LEU A 205 -10.60 -1.29 -23.69
CA LEU A 205 -10.80 0.10 -23.30
C LEU A 205 -9.69 1.00 -23.85
N THR A 206 -8.43 0.67 -23.59
CA THR A 206 -7.31 1.52 -24.01
C THR A 206 -7.17 1.53 -25.53
N PHE A 207 -7.48 0.43 -26.21
CA PHE A 207 -7.55 0.39 -27.67
C PHE A 207 -8.64 1.27 -28.24
N ARG A 208 -9.85 1.20 -27.69
CA ARG A 208 -10.96 2.04 -28.14
C ARG A 208 -10.63 3.52 -27.95
N ALA A 209 -10.12 3.89 -26.78
CA ALA A 209 -9.67 5.25 -26.49
C ALA A 209 -8.60 5.74 -27.47
N ALA A 210 -7.58 4.92 -27.76
CA ALA A 210 -6.54 5.25 -28.73
C ALA A 210 -7.08 5.41 -30.16
N ARG A 211 -8.03 4.57 -30.57
CA ARG A 211 -8.66 4.63 -31.90
C ARG A 211 -9.56 5.85 -32.06
N GLU A 212 -10.42 6.13 -31.09
CA GLU A 212 -11.31 7.29 -31.09
C GLU A 212 -10.51 8.60 -31.08
N ALA A 213 -9.48 8.68 -30.24
CA ALA A 213 -8.57 9.82 -30.19
C ALA A 213 -7.57 9.87 -31.35
N GLN A 214 -7.54 8.86 -32.25
CA GLN A 214 -6.52 8.71 -33.29
C GLN A 214 -5.10 8.97 -32.77
N ALA A 215 -4.79 8.37 -31.62
CA ALA A 215 -3.60 8.63 -30.81
C ALA A 215 -2.82 7.35 -30.53
N ASN A 216 -1.53 7.50 -30.23
CA ASN A 216 -0.74 6.40 -29.68
C ASN A 216 -1.04 6.23 -28.19
N LEU A 217 -0.86 5.03 -27.67
CA LEU A 217 -1.18 4.68 -26.29
C LEU A 217 0.07 4.69 -25.41
N LEU A 218 0.00 5.42 -24.30
CA LEU A 218 0.92 5.29 -23.17
C LEU A 218 0.20 4.60 -22.01
N ILE A 219 0.57 3.35 -21.72
CA ILE A 219 0.19 2.68 -20.48
C ILE A 219 1.08 3.23 -19.38
N HIS A 220 0.53 4.00 -18.44
CA HIS A 220 1.30 4.78 -17.48
C HIS A 220 0.98 4.37 -16.04
N PRO A 221 1.27 3.13 -15.62
CA PRO A 221 0.91 2.63 -14.30
C PRO A 221 1.67 3.33 -13.18
N VAL A 222 1.04 3.47 -12.02
CA VAL A 222 1.69 3.99 -10.81
C VAL A 222 2.44 2.88 -10.10
N VAL A 223 3.71 3.13 -9.76
CA VAL A 223 4.58 2.20 -9.01
C VAL A 223 5.11 2.76 -7.69
N GLY A 224 4.77 4.01 -7.37
CA GLY A 224 4.93 4.56 -6.03
C GLY A 224 3.85 4.03 -5.07
N MET A 225 3.41 4.88 -4.13
CA MET A 225 2.35 4.49 -3.19
C MET A 225 0.98 4.41 -3.87
N THR A 226 0.24 3.33 -3.61
CA THR A 226 -1.12 3.10 -4.13
C THR A 226 -2.10 2.84 -2.98
N LYS A 227 -3.28 2.27 -3.22
CA LYS A 227 -4.26 2.03 -2.16
C LYS A 227 -3.75 0.89 -1.26
N PRO A 228 -3.85 1.00 0.08
CA PRO A 228 -3.57 -0.12 0.97
C PRO A 228 -4.37 -1.37 0.59
N GLY A 229 -3.68 -2.51 0.50
CA GLY A 229 -4.26 -3.79 0.08
C GLY A 229 -4.28 -4.04 -1.44
N ASP A 230 -3.78 -3.10 -2.26
CA ASP A 230 -3.53 -3.37 -3.68
C ASP A 230 -2.43 -4.42 -3.85
N VAL A 231 -2.45 -5.08 -5.02
CA VAL A 231 -1.37 -5.98 -5.45
C VAL A 231 -0.06 -5.19 -5.52
N ASP A 232 1.03 -5.77 -5.03
CA ASP A 232 2.34 -5.15 -5.03
C ASP A 232 2.77 -4.74 -6.45
N HIS A 233 3.57 -3.69 -6.57
CA HIS A 233 3.90 -3.14 -7.88
C HIS A 233 4.76 -4.09 -8.72
N PHE A 234 5.60 -4.94 -8.13
CA PHE A 234 6.39 -5.90 -8.92
C PHE A 234 5.48 -6.89 -9.64
N THR A 235 4.47 -7.42 -8.94
CA THR A 235 3.46 -8.30 -9.55
C THR A 235 2.65 -7.56 -10.60
N ARG A 236 2.23 -6.31 -10.33
CA ARG A 236 1.50 -5.50 -11.31
C ARG A 236 2.33 -5.23 -12.55
N VAL A 237 3.62 -4.87 -12.42
CA VAL A 237 4.51 -4.63 -13.55
C VAL A 237 4.69 -5.89 -14.39
N ARG A 238 4.93 -7.05 -13.78
CA ARG A 238 4.95 -8.33 -14.53
C ARG A 238 3.63 -8.62 -15.23
N CYS A 239 2.48 -8.29 -14.61
CA CYS A 239 1.19 -8.37 -15.28
C CYS A 239 1.10 -7.41 -16.48
N TYR A 240 1.61 -6.19 -16.38
CA TYR A 240 1.62 -5.25 -17.50
C TYR A 240 2.50 -5.75 -18.64
N GLU A 241 3.71 -6.24 -18.33
CA GLU A 241 4.61 -6.85 -19.32
C GLU A 241 3.95 -8.05 -20.02
N ALA A 242 3.22 -8.89 -19.27
CA ALA A 242 2.47 -10.01 -19.83
C ALA A 242 1.33 -9.60 -20.78
N VAL A 243 0.80 -8.38 -20.67
CA VAL A 243 -0.24 -7.85 -21.58
C VAL A 243 0.37 -7.02 -22.71
N LEU A 244 1.59 -6.50 -22.57
CA LEU A 244 2.18 -5.61 -23.59
C LEU A 244 2.28 -6.26 -24.98
N ASP A 245 2.55 -7.56 -25.05
CA ASP A 245 2.60 -8.32 -26.32
C ASP A 245 1.22 -8.44 -26.99
N GLN A 246 0.15 -8.13 -26.27
CA GLN A 246 -1.21 -8.07 -26.80
C GLN A 246 -1.52 -6.70 -27.43
N TYR A 247 -0.57 -5.74 -27.41
CA TYR A 247 -0.68 -4.44 -28.06
C TYR A 247 0.22 -4.33 -29.30
N PRO A 248 -0.17 -3.55 -30.34
CA PRO A 248 0.73 -3.20 -31.43
C PRO A 248 1.90 -2.37 -30.91
N SER A 249 3.11 -2.92 -31.01
CA SER A 249 4.34 -2.31 -30.49
C SER A 249 4.72 -0.98 -31.15
N SER A 250 4.20 -0.69 -32.34
CA SER A 250 4.47 0.57 -33.06
C SER A 250 3.66 1.75 -32.53
N THR A 251 2.54 1.50 -31.85
CA THR A 251 1.60 2.54 -31.40
C THR A 251 1.31 2.49 -29.91
N THR A 252 1.95 1.58 -29.17
CA THR A 252 1.78 1.43 -27.72
C THR A 252 3.12 1.34 -27.01
N THR A 253 3.27 2.07 -25.91
CA THR A 253 4.40 1.95 -24.99
C THR A 253 3.93 1.93 -23.54
N MET A 254 4.81 1.52 -22.64
CA MET A 254 4.59 1.56 -21.19
C MET A 254 5.75 2.27 -20.52
N SER A 255 5.41 3.17 -19.60
CA SER A 255 6.36 3.80 -18.68
C SER A 255 5.78 3.85 -17.27
N LEU A 256 6.60 3.65 -16.26
CA LEU A 256 6.21 3.56 -14.86
C LEU A 256 6.27 4.94 -14.22
N LEU A 257 5.18 5.34 -13.55
CA LEU A 257 5.09 6.61 -12.85
C LEU A 257 5.33 6.42 -11.36
N ASN A 258 6.37 7.06 -10.80
CA ASN A 258 6.64 7.01 -9.35
C ASN A 258 5.78 8.01 -8.56
N LEU A 259 4.45 7.94 -8.73
CA LEU A 259 3.49 8.77 -8.01
C LEU A 259 3.09 8.12 -6.68
N ALA A 260 3.00 8.91 -5.62
CA ALA A 260 2.27 8.52 -4.42
C ALA A 260 0.81 8.97 -4.54
N MET A 261 -0.10 8.04 -4.83
CA MET A 261 -1.53 8.34 -4.95
C MET A 261 -2.13 8.73 -3.60
N ARG A 262 -3.13 9.62 -3.64
CA ARG A 262 -3.88 10.06 -2.45
C ARG A 262 -5.25 9.38 -2.35
N MET A 263 -5.69 8.72 -3.41
CA MET A 263 -7.05 8.22 -3.58
C MET A 263 -8.10 9.34 -3.43
N ALA A 264 -7.79 10.54 -3.90
CA ALA A 264 -8.62 11.75 -3.75
C ALA A 264 -9.58 11.96 -4.93
N GLY A 265 -9.98 10.88 -5.60
CA GLY A 265 -11.04 10.85 -6.60
C GLY A 265 -10.96 12.00 -7.62
N PRO A 266 -11.96 12.91 -7.66
CA PRO A 266 -12.00 14.01 -8.62
C PRO A 266 -10.78 14.94 -8.61
N ARG A 267 -10.30 15.39 -7.44
CA ARG A 267 -9.12 16.26 -7.36
C ARG A 267 -7.88 15.58 -7.92
N GLU A 268 -7.72 14.29 -7.64
CA GLU A 268 -6.61 13.49 -8.15
C GLU A 268 -6.74 13.18 -9.64
N ALA A 269 -7.94 13.14 -10.21
CA ALA A 269 -8.12 13.05 -11.66
C ALA A 269 -7.56 14.28 -12.38
N VAL A 270 -7.87 15.49 -11.89
CA VAL A 270 -7.30 16.75 -12.41
C VAL A 270 -5.78 16.74 -12.26
N TRP A 271 -5.28 16.30 -11.10
CA TRP A 271 -3.84 16.19 -10.83
C TRP A 271 -3.14 15.24 -11.81
N HIS A 272 -3.72 14.06 -12.03
CA HIS A 272 -3.24 13.11 -13.02
C HIS A 272 -3.18 13.71 -14.43
N GLY A 273 -4.17 14.54 -14.81
CA GLY A 273 -4.15 15.30 -16.05
C GLY A 273 -2.92 16.19 -16.16
N LEU A 274 -2.68 17.03 -15.15
CA LEU A 274 -1.50 17.93 -15.11
C LEU A 274 -0.18 17.15 -15.21
N ILE A 275 -0.06 16.04 -14.46
CA ILE A 275 1.12 15.17 -14.50
C ILE A 275 1.30 14.62 -15.92
N ARG A 276 0.26 14.09 -16.55
CA ARG A 276 0.35 13.48 -17.89
C ARG A 276 0.63 14.51 -18.98
N ARG A 277 0.10 15.72 -18.83
CA ARG A 277 0.50 16.86 -19.67
C ARG A 277 1.99 17.08 -19.54
N ASN A 278 2.52 17.14 -18.32
CA ASN A 278 3.95 17.34 -18.10
C ASN A 278 4.79 16.22 -18.72
N HIS A 279 4.30 14.98 -18.76
CA HIS A 279 4.95 13.86 -19.47
C HIS A 279 4.72 13.83 -21.00
N GLY A 280 4.13 14.87 -21.59
CA GLY A 280 4.01 15.03 -23.05
C GLY A 280 2.77 14.38 -23.67
N CYS A 281 1.83 13.93 -22.84
CA CYS A 281 0.55 13.40 -23.33
C CYS A 281 -0.32 14.52 -23.90
N THR A 282 -1.34 14.12 -24.66
CA THR A 282 -2.32 15.04 -25.28
C THR A 282 -3.75 14.70 -24.91
N HIS A 283 -3.99 13.42 -24.57
CA HIS A 283 -5.27 12.92 -24.12
C HIS A 283 -5.06 12.13 -22.84
N PHE A 284 -6.08 12.06 -21.99
CA PHE A 284 -6.04 11.27 -20.77
C PHE A 284 -7.36 10.55 -20.54
N ILE A 285 -7.27 9.24 -20.28
CA ILE A 285 -8.46 8.43 -19.98
C ILE A 285 -8.87 8.67 -18.54
N VAL A 286 -10.14 9.05 -18.33
CA VAL A 286 -10.76 9.16 -17.01
C VAL A 286 -11.92 8.18 -16.94
N GLY A 287 -11.75 7.14 -16.11
CA GLY A 287 -12.72 6.05 -15.98
C GLY A 287 -13.77 6.27 -14.89
N ARG A 288 -14.59 5.24 -14.70
CA ARG A 288 -15.50 5.11 -13.56
C ARG A 288 -14.68 5.03 -12.26
N ASP A 289 -15.07 5.79 -11.24
CA ASP A 289 -14.45 5.79 -9.90
C ASP A 289 -12.92 6.06 -9.95
N HIS A 290 -12.51 6.97 -10.85
CA HIS A 290 -11.10 7.26 -11.08
C HIS A 290 -10.43 7.78 -9.82
N ALA A 291 -9.37 7.10 -9.38
CA ALA A 291 -8.66 7.37 -8.12
C ALA A 291 -9.56 7.34 -6.87
N GLY A 292 -10.67 6.61 -6.90
CA GLY A 292 -11.56 6.44 -5.75
C GLY A 292 -11.05 5.42 -4.71
N PRO A 293 -11.24 5.68 -3.40
CA PRO A 293 -10.90 4.75 -2.33
C PRO A 293 -12.03 3.76 -2.03
N GLY A 294 -13.19 3.88 -2.67
CA GLY A 294 -14.38 3.06 -2.40
C GLY A 294 -15.25 3.67 -1.31
N LYS A 295 -15.56 2.91 -0.27
CA LYS A 295 -16.59 3.24 0.72
C LYS A 295 -16.06 3.87 2.01
N ASN A 296 -16.84 4.78 2.57
CA ASN A 296 -16.63 5.47 3.83
C ASN A 296 -17.11 4.64 5.04
N SER A 297 -16.97 5.19 6.26
CA SER A 297 -17.35 4.52 7.50
C SER A 297 -18.85 4.21 7.60
N ALA A 298 -19.70 4.91 6.84
CA ALA A 298 -21.15 4.65 6.73
C ALA A 298 -21.52 3.66 5.61
N GLY A 299 -20.54 3.09 4.90
CA GLY A 299 -20.77 2.13 3.81
C GLY A 299 -21.20 2.76 2.48
N GLN A 300 -21.10 4.08 2.34
CA GLN A 300 -21.39 4.86 1.14
C GLN A 300 -20.11 5.14 0.36
N ASP A 301 -20.16 5.26 -0.96
CA ASP A 301 -18.97 5.60 -1.76
C ASP A 301 -18.50 7.03 -1.42
N PHE A 302 -17.17 7.23 -1.30
CA PHE A 302 -16.58 8.54 -1.03
C PHE A 302 -16.83 9.55 -2.14
N TYR A 303 -16.84 9.08 -3.38
CA TYR A 303 -17.10 9.87 -4.58
C TYR A 303 -18.09 9.12 -5.47
N GLY A 304 -18.93 9.86 -6.19
CA GLY A 304 -19.79 9.29 -7.20
C GLY A 304 -18.97 8.66 -8.34
N PRO A 305 -19.54 7.67 -9.06
CA PRO A 305 -18.83 6.88 -10.05
C PRO A 305 -18.26 7.70 -11.23
N TYR A 306 -18.76 8.92 -11.47
CA TYR A 306 -18.35 9.77 -12.59
C TYR A 306 -17.94 11.18 -12.15
N ASP A 307 -17.85 11.46 -10.85
CA ASP A 307 -17.50 12.79 -10.32
C ASP A 307 -16.13 13.27 -10.83
N ALA A 308 -15.21 12.32 -11.01
CA ALA A 308 -13.89 12.59 -11.58
C ALA A 308 -13.94 13.04 -13.04
N GLN A 309 -14.86 12.49 -13.85
CA GLN A 309 -15.04 12.94 -15.23
C GLN A 309 -15.65 14.34 -15.28
N VAL A 310 -16.64 14.61 -14.42
CA VAL A 310 -17.28 15.93 -14.32
C VAL A 310 -16.25 17.00 -13.98
N MET A 311 -15.47 16.80 -12.92
CA MET A 311 -14.45 17.77 -12.50
C MET A 311 -13.31 17.88 -13.51
N PHE A 312 -12.85 16.78 -14.10
CA PHE A 312 -11.81 16.86 -15.13
C PHE A 312 -12.29 17.67 -16.34
N LYS A 313 -13.56 17.49 -16.76
CA LYS A 313 -14.14 18.24 -17.87
C LYS A 313 -14.24 19.74 -17.59
N GLU A 314 -14.56 20.12 -16.35
CA GLU A 314 -14.58 21.51 -15.89
C GLU A 314 -13.23 22.21 -16.08
N TYR A 315 -12.13 21.51 -15.79
CA TYR A 315 -10.76 22.05 -15.88
C TYR A 315 -10.01 21.67 -17.15
N GLU A 316 -10.63 20.97 -18.10
CA GLU A 316 -9.98 20.37 -19.27
C GLU A 316 -9.13 21.37 -20.06
N SER A 317 -9.65 22.57 -20.29
CA SER A 317 -8.96 23.64 -21.01
C SER A 317 -7.73 24.17 -20.27
N GLU A 318 -7.81 24.30 -18.93
CA GLU A 318 -6.68 24.75 -18.09
C GLU A 318 -5.63 23.64 -17.92
N ILE A 319 -6.07 22.39 -17.84
CA ILE A 319 -5.17 21.22 -17.84
C ILE A 319 -4.39 21.18 -19.14
N GLY A 320 -5.05 21.43 -20.29
CA GLY A 320 -4.44 21.35 -21.61
C GLY A 320 -4.31 19.92 -22.14
N LEU A 321 -5.24 19.04 -21.73
CA LEU A 321 -5.39 17.68 -22.25
C LEU A 321 -6.85 17.43 -22.60
N GLU A 322 -7.09 16.71 -23.68
CA GLU A 322 -8.42 16.22 -24.03
C GLU A 322 -8.77 14.99 -23.17
N MET A 323 -9.88 15.03 -22.46
CA MET A 323 -10.37 13.87 -21.72
C MET A 323 -10.95 12.86 -22.69
N VAL A 324 -10.56 11.60 -22.54
CA VAL A 324 -11.29 10.48 -23.12
C VAL A 324 -12.11 9.86 -22.01
N ASP A 325 -13.41 10.17 -22.00
CA ASP A 325 -14.33 9.62 -21.01
C ASP A 325 -14.53 8.13 -21.27
N PHE A 326 -14.51 7.35 -20.21
CA PHE A 326 -14.66 5.91 -20.31
C PHE A 326 -15.92 5.42 -19.60
N LYS A 327 -16.64 4.53 -20.28
CA LYS A 327 -17.81 3.82 -19.78
C LYS A 327 -17.46 2.36 -19.56
N HIS A 328 -17.81 1.83 -18.38
CA HIS A 328 -17.56 0.44 -17.97
C HIS A 328 -17.75 -0.58 -19.11
N MET A 329 -16.71 -1.35 -19.44
CA MET A 329 -16.78 -2.41 -20.46
C MET A 329 -17.27 -3.70 -19.82
N VAL A 330 -18.12 -4.42 -20.54
CA VAL A 330 -18.62 -5.72 -20.15
C VAL A 330 -18.45 -6.73 -21.27
N TYR A 331 -18.35 -8.02 -20.93
CA TYR A 331 -18.24 -9.07 -21.94
C TYR A 331 -19.62 -9.58 -22.34
N VAL A 332 -19.90 -9.59 -23.65
CA VAL A 332 -21.16 -10.10 -24.20
C VAL A 332 -20.94 -11.51 -24.74
N GLN A 333 -21.55 -12.49 -24.07
CA GLN A 333 -21.26 -13.92 -24.30
C GLN A 333 -21.58 -14.36 -25.73
N GLU A 334 -22.74 -13.98 -26.26
CA GLU A 334 -23.21 -14.39 -27.59
C GLU A 334 -22.37 -13.79 -28.72
N LYS A 335 -21.71 -12.66 -28.47
CA LYS A 335 -20.86 -11.96 -29.44
C LYS A 335 -19.37 -12.26 -29.26
N ALA A 336 -19.00 -12.87 -28.14
CA ALA A 336 -17.62 -13.08 -27.72
C ALA A 336 -16.76 -11.81 -27.78
N GLN A 337 -17.33 -10.67 -27.41
CA GLN A 337 -16.75 -9.33 -27.56
C GLN A 337 -17.09 -8.43 -26.37
N TYR A 338 -16.32 -7.36 -26.19
CA TYR A 338 -16.58 -6.36 -25.14
C TYR A 338 -17.36 -5.17 -25.69
N TYR A 339 -18.32 -4.69 -24.90
CA TYR A 339 -19.15 -3.54 -25.19
C TYR A 339 -19.12 -2.58 -24.00
N PRO A 340 -19.23 -1.26 -24.20
CA PRO A 340 -19.65 -0.37 -23.12
C PRO A 340 -20.99 -0.84 -22.57
N ALA A 341 -21.17 -0.74 -21.26
CA ALA A 341 -22.36 -1.22 -20.58
C ALA A 341 -23.68 -0.63 -21.14
N ASN A 342 -23.63 0.58 -21.72
CA ASN A 342 -24.77 1.27 -22.33
C ASN A 342 -24.96 0.97 -23.84
N GLU A 343 -24.08 0.19 -24.46
CA GLU A 343 -24.12 -0.18 -25.89
C GLU A 343 -24.34 -1.70 -26.07
N VAL A 344 -24.67 -2.42 -25.00
CA VAL A 344 -24.95 -3.85 -25.05
C VAL A 344 -26.22 -4.11 -25.88
N PRO A 345 -26.20 -4.99 -26.89
CA PRO A 345 -27.39 -5.31 -27.67
C PRO A 345 -28.48 -5.95 -26.79
N GLU A 346 -29.73 -5.54 -27.00
CA GLU A 346 -30.88 -6.02 -26.22
C GLU A 346 -30.99 -7.55 -26.26
N GLY A 347 -31.26 -8.15 -25.09
CA GLY A 347 -31.37 -9.61 -24.95
C GLY A 347 -30.03 -10.37 -24.85
N SER A 348 -28.88 -9.68 -24.83
CA SER A 348 -27.58 -10.33 -24.69
C SER A 348 -27.22 -10.66 -23.24
N THR A 349 -26.45 -11.74 -23.04
CA THR A 349 -25.92 -12.13 -21.73
C THR A 349 -24.63 -11.39 -21.44
N VAL A 350 -24.66 -10.60 -20.36
CA VAL A 350 -23.50 -9.86 -19.86
C VAL A 350 -22.77 -10.68 -18.80
N LEU A 351 -21.47 -10.91 -19.02
CA LEU A 351 -20.58 -11.50 -18.03
C LEU A 351 -19.61 -10.45 -17.48
N ASP A 352 -19.47 -10.44 -16.16
CA ASP A 352 -18.55 -9.57 -15.43
C ASP A 352 -17.99 -10.30 -14.18
N ILE A 353 -16.76 -9.98 -13.79
CA ILE A 353 -16.13 -10.47 -12.57
C ILE A 353 -15.64 -9.27 -11.77
N SER A 354 -16.27 -9.05 -10.63
CA SER A 354 -15.82 -8.02 -9.68
C SER A 354 -14.43 -8.34 -9.11
N GLY A 355 -13.72 -7.32 -8.63
CA GLY A 355 -12.45 -7.52 -7.94
C GLY A 355 -12.55 -8.43 -6.70
N THR A 356 -13.70 -8.43 -6.01
CA THR A 356 -13.96 -9.35 -4.89
C THR A 356 -14.05 -10.80 -5.34
N GLU A 357 -14.74 -11.06 -6.46
CA GLU A 357 -14.85 -12.40 -7.05
C GLU A 357 -13.50 -12.87 -7.62
N LEU A 358 -12.72 -11.99 -8.26
CA LEU A 358 -11.35 -12.32 -8.70
C LEU A 358 -10.47 -12.76 -7.52
N ARG A 359 -10.48 -12.00 -6.42
CA ARG A 359 -9.74 -12.36 -5.20
C ARG A 359 -10.21 -13.70 -4.62
N ARG A 360 -11.52 -13.98 -4.65
CA ARG A 360 -12.08 -15.26 -4.23
C ARG A 360 -11.52 -16.40 -5.08
N ARG A 361 -11.56 -16.29 -6.41
CA ARG A 361 -11.05 -17.31 -7.33
C ARG A 361 -9.55 -17.55 -7.20
N LEU A 362 -8.76 -16.49 -7.02
CA LEU A 362 -7.32 -16.62 -6.73
C LEU A 362 -7.10 -17.41 -5.44
N ARG A 363 -7.78 -17.01 -4.36
CA ARG A 363 -7.66 -17.60 -3.02
C ARG A 363 -8.11 -19.07 -2.96
N GLU A 364 -9.18 -19.41 -3.66
CA GLU A 364 -9.74 -20.77 -3.70
C GLU A 364 -9.13 -21.64 -4.81
N GLY A 365 -8.19 -21.10 -5.59
CA GLY A 365 -7.58 -21.84 -6.70
C GLY A 365 -8.53 -22.12 -7.86
N LEU A 366 -9.71 -21.48 -7.89
CA LEU A 366 -10.71 -21.66 -8.94
C LEU A 366 -10.25 -21.06 -10.26
N GLU A 367 -10.67 -21.66 -11.37
CA GLU A 367 -10.37 -21.17 -12.72
C GLU A 367 -10.81 -19.71 -12.88
N ILE A 368 -9.95 -18.90 -13.50
CA ILE A 368 -10.28 -17.52 -13.90
C ILE A 368 -10.51 -17.57 -15.41
N PRO A 369 -11.73 -17.27 -15.89
CA PRO A 369 -12.06 -17.43 -17.30
C PRO A 369 -11.16 -16.60 -18.20
N GLU A 370 -10.79 -17.15 -19.36
CA GLU A 370 -9.94 -16.43 -20.30
C GLU A 370 -10.63 -15.18 -20.86
N TRP A 371 -11.96 -15.15 -20.97
CA TRP A 371 -12.69 -13.92 -21.34
C TRP A 371 -12.59 -12.84 -20.26
N PHE A 372 -12.13 -13.12 -19.04
CA PHE A 372 -11.90 -12.07 -18.06
C PHE A 372 -10.47 -11.53 -18.16
N SER A 373 -9.47 -12.42 -18.11
CA SER A 373 -8.06 -12.05 -18.05
C SER A 373 -7.20 -12.98 -18.90
N PHE A 374 -6.07 -12.47 -19.39
CA PHE A 374 -5.08 -13.26 -20.10
C PHE A 374 -4.48 -14.37 -19.21
N PRO A 375 -4.22 -15.57 -19.74
CA PRO A 375 -3.61 -16.66 -18.98
C PRO A 375 -2.26 -16.28 -18.33
N GLN A 376 -1.45 -15.48 -19.03
CA GLN A 376 -0.15 -15.01 -18.54
C GLN A 376 -0.31 -14.07 -17.34
N VAL A 377 -1.29 -13.17 -17.38
CA VAL A 377 -1.64 -12.28 -16.25
C VAL A 377 -2.12 -13.10 -15.06
N VAL A 378 -3.02 -14.06 -15.29
CA VAL A 378 -3.50 -14.95 -14.22
C VAL A 378 -2.34 -15.73 -13.59
N THR A 379 -1.39 -16.18 -14.40
CA THR A 379 -0.17 -16.86 -13.93
C THR A 379 0.64 -15.96 -13.00
N GLU A 380 0.90 -14.71 -13.38
CA GLU A 380 1.62 -13.76 -12.53
C GLU A 380 0.88 -13.44 -11.23
N LEU A 381 -0.45 -13.29 -11.29
CA LEU A 381 -1.27 -13.07 -10.09
C LEU A 381 -1.24 -14.27 -9.13
N ARG A 382 -1.27 -15.49 -9.65
CA ARG A 382 -1.21 -16.71 -8.83
C ARG A 382 0.16 -16.96 -8.21
N ARG A 383 1.25 -16.41 -8.78
CA ARG A 383 2.59 -16.50 -8.17
C ARG A 383 2.65 -15.78 -6.83
N THR A 384 2.00 -14.61 -6.73
CA THR A 384 2.01 -13.77 -5.52
C THR A 384 0.82 -14.08 -4.60
N SER A 385 -0.33 -14.43 -5.18
CA SER A 385 -1.53 -14.82 -4.44
C SER A 385 -1.91 -16.26 -4.77
N PRO A 386 -1.13 -17.25 -4.28
CA PRO A 386 -1.46 -18.66 -4.50
C PRO A 386 -2.75 -19.03 -3.75
N ALA A 387 -3.32 -20.18 -4.08
CA ALA A 387 -4.48 -20.71 -3.36
C ALA A 387 -4.15 -20.90 -1.87
N ARG A 388 -5.15 -20.79 -0.99
CA ARG A 388 -4.98 -20.90 0.48
C ARG A 388 -4.22 -22.15 0.92
N SER A 389 -4.45 -23.27 0.24
CA SER A 389 -3.75 -24.53 0.48
C SER A 389 -2.23 -24.45 0.30
N LYS A 390 -1.76 -23.46 -0.46
CA LYS A 390 -0.35 -23.18 -0.77
C LYS A 390 0.18 -21.90 -0.10
N GLN A 391 -0.67 -21.16 0.60
CA GLN A 391 -0.24 -19.97 1.35
C GLN A 391 0.42 -20.39 2.66
N GLY A 392 1.33 -19.56 3.17
CA GLY A 392 1.77 -19.69 4.56
C GLY A 392 0.68 -19.21 5.51
N PHE A 393 0.75 -19.65 6.76
CA PHE A 393 -0.16 -19.19 7.81
C PHE A 393 0.51 -19.27 9.19
N THR A 394 -0.03 -18.49 10.13
CA THR A 394 0.38 -18.53 11.53
C THR A 394 -0.74 -19.08 12.41
N VAL A 395 -0.42 -20.07 13.23
CA VAL A 395 -1.25 -20.49 14.37
C VAL A 395 -0.70 -19.83 15.62
N PHE A 396 -1.48 -18.92 16.20
CA PHE A 396 -1.06 -18.10 17.33
C PHE A 396 -1.85 -18.49 18.58
N PHE A 397 -1.21 -19.29 19.43
CA PHE A 397 -1.79 -19.67 20.72
C PHE A 397 -1.62 -18.54 21.74
N THR A 398 -2.67 -18.29 22.53
CA THR A 398 -2.65 -17.37 23.67
C THR A 398 -3.43 -17.98 24.85
N GLY A 399 -3.03 -17.65 26.07
CA GLY A 399 -3.59 -18.25 27.29
C GLY A 399 -2.62 -18.11 28.46
N LEU A 400 -3.12 -18.39 29.67
CA LEU A 400 -2.35 -18.29 30.93
C LEU A 400 -1.10 -19.19 30.94
N SER A 401 -0.10 -18.87 31.75
CA SER A 401 1.05 -19.77 31.96
C SER A 401 0.55 -21.14 32.45
N GLY A 402 1.12 -22.26 32.01
CA GLY A 402 0.63 -23.59 32.43
C GLY A 402 -0.66 -24.07 31.75
N SER A 403 -1.30 -23.28 30.89
CA SER A 403 -2.55 -23.67 30.21
C SER A 403 -2.41 -24.78 29.15
N GLY A 404 -1.20 -25.21 28.81
CA GLY A 404 -0.96 -26.28 27.83
C GLY A 404 -0.64 -25.81 26.40
N LYS A 405 -0.52 -24.50 26.14
CA LYS A 405 -0.16 -23.93 24.82
C LYS A 405 1.02 -24.63 24.15
N SER A 406 2.19 -24.66 24.80
CA SER A 406 3.41 -25.24 24.21
C SER A 406 3.24 -26.74 23.93
N THR A 407 2.45 -27.45 24.75
CA THR A 407 2.17 -28.88 24.56
C THR A 407 1.29 -29.11 23.31
N ILE A 408 0.20 -28.35 23.17
CA ILE A 408 -0.67 -28.40 21.98
C ILE A 408 0.09 -27.96 20.73
N ALA A 409 0.90 -26.90 20.83
CA ALA A 409 1.71 -26.38 19.73
C ALA A 409 2.71 -27.42 19.20
N ASN A 410 3.37 -28.17 20.10
CA ASN A 410 4.27 -29.26 19.71
C ASN A 410 3.51 -30.43 19.05
N ALA A 411 2.36 -30.83 19.62
CA ALA A 411 1.53 -31.88 19.02
C ALA A 411 1.03 -31.48 17.62
N LEU A 412 0.58 -30.23 17.46
CA LEU A 412 0.19 -29.68 16.16
C LEU A 412 1.37 -29.66 15.18
N MET A 413 2.55 -29.23 15.63
CA MET A 413 3.76 -29.22 14.80
C MET A 413 4.04 -30.61 14.22
N VAL A 414 3.99 -31.66 15.05
CA VAL A 414 4.18 -33.05 14.60
C VAL A 414 3.13 -33.43 13.57
N LYS A 415 1.84 -33.21 13.86
CA LYS A 415 0.75 -33.55 12.91
C LYS A 415 0.90 -32.82 11.56
N LEU A 416 1.31 -31.55 11.57
CA LEU A 416 1.54 -30.79 10.34
C LEU A 416 2.79 -31.24 9.58
N MET A 417 3.85 -31.63 10.29
CA MET A 417 5.04 -32.23 9.66
C MET A 417 4.73 -33.60 9.04
N GLU A 418 3.88 -34.42 9.68
CA GLU A 418 3.40 -35.71 9.16
C GLU A 418 2.57 -35.54 7.89
N MET A 419 1.68 -34.53 7.84
CA MET A 419 0.92 -34.18 6.63
C MET A 419 1.82 -33.71 5.48
N GLY A 420 2.96 -33.09 5.80
CA GLY A 420 3.89 -32.55 4.83
C GLY A 420 3.38 -31.30 4.09
N GLY A 421 4.04 -30.95 3.00
CA GLY A 421 3.64 -29.87 2.08
C GLY A 421 4.26 -28.50 2.34
N ARG A 422 4.45 -28.08 3.60
CA ARG A 422 5.08 -26.79 3.95
C ARG A 422 6.07 -26.92 5.12
N PRO A 423 7.13 -26.10 5.16
CA PRO A 423 8.02 -26.06 6.31
C PRO A 423 7.28 -25.50 7.54
N VAL A 424 7.45 -26.14 8.69
CA VAL A 424 6.81 -25.75 9.96
C VAL A 424 7.88 -25.21 10.90
N THR A 425 7.62 -24.05 11.52
CA THR A 425 8.52 -23.41 12.48
C THR A 425 7.78 -23.15 13.78
N LEU A 426 8.32 -23.64 14.89
CA LEU A 426 7.80 -23.41 16.24
C LEU A 426 8.51 -22.22 16.90
N LEU A 427 7.74 -21.18 17.20
CA LEU A 427 8.14 -19.99 17.95
C LEU A 427 7.54 -20.06 19.36
N ASP A 428 8.04 -21.01 20.17
CA ASP A 428 7.67 -21.13 21.58
C ASP A 428 8.28 -20.01 22.42
N GLY A 429 7.59 -19.60 23.49
CA GLY A 429 7.99 -18.46 24.32
C GLY A 429 9.40 -18.60 24.91
N ASP A 430 9.82 -19.81 25.29
CA ASP A 430 11.16 -20.07 25.82
C ASP A 430 12.23 -20.01 24.72
N VAL A 431 11.95 -20.53 23.52
CA VAL A 431 12.84 -20.46 22.35
C VAL A 431 13.06 -19.02 21.93
N VAL A 432 11.98 -18.25 21.80
CA VAL A 432 12.03 -16.84 21.44
C VAL A 432 12.78 -16.03 22.50
N ARG A 433 12.50 -16.24 23.80
CA ARG A 433 13.22 -15.54 24.86
C ARG A 433 14.72 -15.83 24.85
N LYS A 434 15.12 -17.05 24.50
CA LYS A 434 16.54 -17.41 24.39
C LYS A 434 17.24 -16.73 23.21
N HIS A 435 16.59 -16.67 22.05
CA HIS A 435 17.24 -16.30 20.79
C HIS A 435 16.97 -14.87 20.32
N LEU A 436 15.84 -14.28 20.69
CA LEU A 436 15.35 -13.02 20.14
C LEU A 436 15.06 -11.95 21.19
N SER A 437 14.99 -12.31 22.47
CA SER A 437 14.51 -11.43 23.55
C SER A 437 15.20 -11.71 24.89
N SER A 438 16.47 -12.11 24.89
CA SER A 438 17.20 -12.49 26.11
C SER A 438 17.48 -11.32 27.04
N GLU A 439 17.46 -10.10 26.49
CA GLU A 439 17.59 -8.83 27.19
C GLU A 439 16.28 -8.31 27.80
N LEU A 440 15.13 -8.86 27.38
CA LEU A 440 13.82 -8.36 27.80
C LEU A 440 13.38 -8.97 29.14
N GLY A 441 13.08 -8.09 30.08
CA GLY A 441 12.48 -8.43 31.37
C GLY A 441 10.99 -8.80 31.29
N PHE A 442 10.25 -8.45 32.35
CA PHE A 442 8.84 -8.82 32.51
C PHE A 442 7.89 -7.62 32.60
N SER A 443 8.34 -6.39 32.36
CA SER A 443 7.46 -5.22 32.30
C SER A 443 6.45 -5.35 31.16
N LYS A 444 5.37 -4.57 31.23
CA LYS A 444 4.39 -4.47 30.14
C LYS A 444 5.04 -4.13 28.80
N GLU A 445 5.92 -3.11 28.74
CA GLU A 445 6.56 -2.74 27.46
C GLU A 445 7.44 -3.85 26.91
N HIS A 446 8.20 -4.54 27.78
CA HIS A 446 9.05 -5.66 27.38
C HIS A 446 8.23 -6.86 26.88
N ARG A 447 7.06 -7.12 27.47
CA ARG A 447 6.14 -8.16 26.96
C ARG A 447 5.62 -7.78 25.58
N ASP A 448 5.12 -6.55 25.44
CA ASP A 448 4.59 -6.08 24.16
C ASP A 448 5.63 -6.14 23.05
N LEU A 449 6.86 -5.69 23.33
CA LEU A 449 7.97 -5.77 22.39
C LEU A 449 8.31 -7.22 22.03
N ASN A 450 8.35 -8.13 23.01
CA ASN A 450 8.58 -9.56 22.75
C ASN A 450 7.50 -10.16 21.83
N ILE A 451 6.23 -9.87 22.07
CA ILE A 451 5.14 -10.37 21.22
C ILE A 451 5.20 -9.77 19.81
N LYS A 452 5.51 -8.48 19.68
CA LYS A 452 5.71 -7.85 18.37
C LYS A 452 6.87 -8.47 17.59
N ARG A 453 7.98 -8.82 18.27
CA ARG A 453 9.11 -9.56 17.65
C ARG A 453 8.69 -10.95 17.16
N ILE A 454 7.90 -11.69 17.95
CA ILE A 454 7.32 -12.97 17.52
C ILE A 454 6.46 -12.76 16.27
N GLY A 455 5.58 -11.76 16.29
CA GLY A 455 4.72 -11.42 15.17
C GLY A 455 5.50 -11.13 13.89
N TYR A 456 6.61 -10.37 13.99
CA TYR A 456 7.48 -10.05 12.86
C TYR A 456 8.14 -11.29 12.25
N VAL A 457 8.69 -12.18 13.08
CA VAL A 457 9.29 -13.42 12.58
C VAL A 457 8.23 -14.33 11.96
N ALA A 458 7.06 -14.44 12.61
CA ALA A 458 5.93 -15.22 12.10
C ALA A 458 5.38 -14.68 10.77
N SER A 459 5.35 -13.35 10.58
CA SER A 459 4.91 -12.74 9.33
C SER A 459 5.87 -13.03 8.18
N GLU A 460 7.19 -13.00 8.42
CA GLU A 460 8.17 -13.37 7.39
C GLU A 460 8.13 -14.87 7.05
N ILE A 461 7.89 -15.75 8.02
CA ILE A 461 7.66 -17.19 7.74
C ILE A 461 6.39 -17.38 6.90
N THR A 462 5.29 -16.73 7.28
CA THR A 462 3.99 -16.78 6.59
C THR A 462 4.12 -16.30 5.15
N LYS A 463 4.79 -15.16 4.94
CA LYS A 463 5.08 -14.57 3.63
C LYS A 463 5.84 -15.51 2.69
N ASN A 464 6.72 -16.34 3.24
CA ASN A 464 7.51 -17.31 2.47
C ASN A 464 6.83 -18.69 2.34
N GLY A 465 5.51 -18.78 2.58
CA GLY A 465 4.75 -20.01 2.40
C GLY A 465 4.90 -21.02 3.55
N GLY A 466 5.59 -20.66 4.63
CA GLY A 466 5.77 -21.52 5.79
C GLY A 466 4.60 -21.49 6.77
N ILE A 467 4.62 -22.43 7.71
CA ILE A 467 3.68 -22.48 8.83
C ILE A 467 4.41 -22.02 10.10
N ALA A 468 4.00 -20.89 10.67
CA ALA A 468 4.49 -20.44 11.96
C ALA A 468 3.54 -20.89 13.09
N ILE A 469 4.08 -21.54 14.11
CA ILE A 469 3.32 -21.91 15.31
C ILE A 469 3.87 -21.12 16.48
N CYS A 470 3.07 -20.21 17.03
CA CYS A 470 3.49 -19.33 18.12
C CYS A 470 2.75 -19.71 19.40
N ALA A 471 3.47 -19.83 20.53
CA ALA A 471 2.87 -20.17 21.83
C ALA A 471 3.15 -19.17 22.98
N PRO A 472 3.07 -17.83 22.77
CA PRO A 472 3.25 -16.87 23.85
C PRO A 472 2.04 -16.78 24.79
N ILE A 473 2.19 -16.05 25.91
CA ILE A 473 1.05 -15.66 26.75
C ILE A 473 0.19 -14.61 26.01
N ALA A 474 0.82 -13.56 25.48
CA ALA A 474 0.17 -12.45 24.76
C ALA A 474 -1.08 -11.89 25.47
N PRO A 475 -0.90 -11.30 26.68
CA PRO A 475 -2.02 -10.98 27.56
C PRO A 475 -2.90 -9.83 27.07
N TYR A 476 -2.38 -8.90 26.26
CA TYR A 476 -3.10 -7.70 25.86
C TYR A 476 -3.68 -7.79 24.44
N THR A 477 -4.94 -7.39 24.31
CA THR A 477 -5.70 -7.42 23.05
C THR A 477 -5.05 -6.55 21.98
N ALA A 478 -4.59 -5.35 22.36
CA ALA A 478 -4.01 -4.40 21.40
C ALA A 478 -2.77 -5.01 20.70
N THR A 479 -1.93 -5.69 21.46
CA THR A 479 -0.71 -6.33 20.95
C THR A 479 -1.04 -7.53 20.06
N ARG A 480 -2.05 -8.35 20.41
CA ARG A 480 -2.52 -9.44 19.54
C ARG A 480 -3.09 -8.91 18.23
N ARG A 481 -3.84 -7.81 18.24
CA ARG A 481 -4.36 -7.15 17.02
C ARG A 481 -3.23 -6.64 16.12
N ALA A 482 -2.21 -5.99 16.70
CA ALA A 482 -1.05 -5.53 15.94
C ALA A 482 -0.30 -6.70 15.26
N VAL A 483 -0.15 -7.84 15.94
CA VAL A 483 0.46 -9.04 15.35
C VAL A 483 -0.43 -9.65 14.26
N ARG A 484 -1.75 -9.70 14.48
CA ARG A 484 -2.72 -10.15 13.46
C ARG A 484 -2.61 -9.30 12.19
N GLU A 485 -2.65 -7.98 12.31
CA GLU A 485 -2.53 -7.04 11.17
C GLU A 485 -1.21 -7.24 10.39
N MET A 486 -0.11 -7.47 11.11
CA MET A 486 1.20 -7.73 10.51
C MET A 486 1.24 -9.04 9.69
N ILE A 487 0.57 -10.09 10.16
CA ILE A 487 0.55 -11.40 9.51
C ILE A 487 -0.49 -11.46 8.38
N GLU A 488 -1.67 -10.87 8.58
CA GLU A 488 -2.76 -10.83 7.59
C GLU A 488 -2.38 -10.04 6.32
N ALA A 489 -1.31 -9.24 6.39
CA ALA A 489 -0.69 -8.64 5.21
C ALA A 489 -0.11 -9.66 4.23
N PHE A 490 0.22 -10.88 4.68
CA PHE A 490 0.92 -11.89 3.87
C PHE A 490 0.23 -13.27 3.82
N GLY A 491 -0.56 -13.62 4.83
CA GLY A 491 -1.25 -14.92 4.89
C GLY A 491 -2.25 -15.01 6.03
N ALA A 492 -2.74 -16.20 6.35
CA ALA A 492 -3.77 -16.35 7.37
C ALA A 492 -3.19 -16.28 8.79
N PHE A 493 -3.89 -15.59 9.68
CA PHE A 493 -3.65 -15.61 11.13
C PHE A 493 -4.77 -16.40 11.82
N VAL A 494 -4.42 -17.36 12.66
CA VAL A 494 -5.35 -18.22 13.38
C VAL A 494 -5.08 -18.09 14.87
N GLU A 495 -5.89 -17.29 15.57
CA GLU A 495 -5.82 -17.11 17.01
C GLU A 495 -6.49 -18.28 17.72
N VAL A 496 -5.71 -19.01 18.52
CA VAL A 496 -6.20 -20.13 19.33
C VAL A 496 -6.12 -19.74 20.80
N HIS A 497 -7.28 -19.48 21.40
CA HIS A 497 -7.37 -19.19 22.82
C HIS A 497 -7.40 -20.50 23.62
N VAL A 498 -6.34 -20.75 24.39
CA VAL A 498 -6.24 -21.89 25.31
C VAL A 498 -6.81 -21.44 26.66
N ALA A 499 -8.12 -21.61 26.81
CA ALA A 499 -8.98 -21.04 27.85
C ALA A 499 -9.05 -21.88 29.14
N THR A 500 -7.94 -22.51 29.51
CA THR A 500 -7.82 -23.29 30.76
C THR A 500 -7.94 -22.36 31.98
N SER A 501 -8.68 -22.77 33.01
CA SER A 501 -8.85 -21.96 34.22
C SER A 501 -7.52 -21.65 34.89
N ILE A 502 -7.50 -20.56 35.67
CA ILE A 502 -6.31 -20.18 36.44
C ILE A 502 -6.02 -21.23 37.52
N GLU A 503 -7.06 -21.80 38.13
CA GLU A 503 -6.97 -22.85 39.14
C GLU A 503 -6.25 -24.07 38.60
N GLU A 504 -6.63 -24.53 37.40
CA GLU A 504 -5.96 -25.66 36.76
C GLU A 504 -4.55 -25.32 36.30
N CYS A 505 -4.32 -24.09 35.80
CA CYS A 505 -2.99 -23.61 35.45
C CYS A 505 -2.04 -23.59 36.66
N GLU A 506 -2.53 -23.13 37.81
CA GLU A 506 -1.81 -23.12 39.09
C GLU A 506 -1.53 -24.55 39.57
N ARG A 507 -2.51 -25.45 39.48
CA ARG A 507 -2.32 -26.87 39.84
C ARG A 507 -1.24 -27.54 38.99
N ARG A 508 -1.08 -27.11 37.73
CA ARG A 508 -0.09 -27.61 36.76
C ARG A 508 1.25 -26.86 36.80
N ASP A 509 1.51 -25.98 37.77
CA ASP A 509 2.67 -25.07 37.82
C ASP A 509 4.05 -25.77 37.89
N ARG A 510 4.48 -26.37 36.78
CA ARG A 510 5.76 -27.08 36.64
C ARG A 510 6.97 -26.19 36.88
N LYS A 511 6.85 -24.88 36.62
CA LYS A 511 7.95 -23.92 36.73
C LYS A 511 7.97 -23.21 38.09
N GLY A 512 7.00 -23.48 38.97
CA GLY A 512 6.86 -22.83 40.28
C GLY A 512 6.57 -21.32 40.19
N LEU A 513 6.15 -20.82 39.02
CA LEU A 513 6.00 -19.39 38.77
C LEU A 513 4.76 -18.82 39.46
N TYR A 514 3.66 -19.56 39.51
CA TYR A 514 2.45 -19.15 40.22
C TYR A 514 2.70 -19.12 41.72
N LYS A 515 3.42 -20.12 42.26
CA LYS A 515 3.81 -20.11 43.67
C LYS A 515 4.63 -18.86 44.02
N LEU A 516 5.65 -18.55 43.22
CA LEU A 516 6.49 -17.36 43.42
C LEU A 516 5.72 -16.04 43.26
N ALA A 517 4.74 -16.00 42.35
CA ALA A 517 3.85 -14.85 42.18
C ALA A 517 2.93 -14.64 43.39
N ARG A 518 2.31 -15.71 43.91
CA ARG A 518 1.48 -15.68 45.12
C ARG A 518 2.27 -15.30 46.37
N GLU A 519 3.56 -15.65 46.44
CA GLU A 519 4.50 -15.23 47.48
C GLU A 519 5.02 -13.79 47.30
N GLY A 520 4.61 -13.07 46.23
CA GLY A 520 5.02 -11.69 45.96
C GLY A 520 6.45 -11.53 45.44
N LYS A 521 7.14 -12.63 45.13
CA LYS A 521 8.53 -12.63 44.60
C LYS A 521 8.58 -12.24 43.11
N ILE A 522 7.49 -12.46 42.38
CA ILE A 522 7.30 -11.96 41.01
C ILE A 522 6.22 -10.86 41.06
N LYS A 523 6.65 -9.60 40.92
CA LYS A 523 5.77 -8.43 41.11
C LYS A 523 4.63 -8.36 40.10
N GLU A 524 4.92 -8.63 38.82
CA GLU A 524 3.96 -8.53 37.71
C GLU A 524 3.79 -9.90 37.07
N PHE A 525 2.77 -10.67 37.46
CA PHE A 525 2.50 -11.99 36.92
C PHE A 525 1.10 -12.06 36.32
N THR A 526 1.02 -12.49 35.05
CA THR A 526 -0.25 -12.53 34.30
C THR A 526 -1.24 -13.48 34.96
N GLY A 527 -2.47 -13.02 35.15
CA GLY A 527 -3.54 -13.76 35.83
C GLY A 527 -3.57 -13.56 37.35
N ILE A 528 -2.52 -12.99 37.95
CA ILE A 528 -2.44 -12.72 39.40
C ILE A 528 -2.42 -11.22 39.68
N SER A 529 -1.35 -10.54 39.26
CA SER A 529 -1.14 -9.11 39.48
C SER A 529 -1.16 -8.27 38.19
N ASP A 530 -1.03 -8.93 37.03
CA ASP A 530 -1.16 -8.33 35.69
C ASP A 530 -2.34 -8.99 34.94
N PRO A 531 -3.23 -8.24 34.26
CA PRO A 531 -4.42 -8.82 33.63
C PRO A 531 -4.10 -9.75 32.46
N TYR A 532 -5.00 -10.70 32.21
CA TYR A 532 -5.09 -11.44 30.95
C TYR A 532 -6.39 -11.04 30.25
N GLU A 533 -6.28 -10.30 29.15
CA GLU A 533 -7.44 -9.90 28.34
C GLU A 533 -7.78 -11.05 27.39
N ALA A 534 -8.74 -11.89 27.79
CA ALA A 534 -9.16 -13.04 27.01
C ALA A 534 -9.64 -12.62 25.59
N PRO A 535 -9.22 -13.33 24.52
CA PRO A 535 -9.69 -13.06 23.17
C PRO A 535 -11.22 -13.20 23.05
N THR A 536 -11.89 -12.19 22.48
CA THR A 536 -13.35 -12.21 22.25
C THR A 536 -13.74 -12.70 20.86
N LYS A 537 -12.77 -12.76 19.92
CA LYS A 537 -12.97 -13.12 18.51
C LYS A 537 -11.90 -14.10 17.99
N ALA A 538 -11.42 -15.00 18.85
CA ALA A 538 -10.47 -16.03 18.42
C ALA A 538 -11.10 -16.96 17.37
N GLU A 539 -10.30 -17.42 16.41
CA GLU A 539 -10.74 -18.40 15.40
C GLU A 539 -11.12 -19.74 16.04
N LEU A 540 -10.48 -20.10 17.16
CA LEU A 540 -10.77 -21.29 17.96
C LEU A 540 -10.55 -21.01 19.45
N VAL A 541 -11.43 -21.54 20.29
CA VAL A 541 -11.25 -21.62 21.74
C VAL A 541 -11.10 -23.08 22.12
N VAL A 542 -10.06 -23.41 22.89
CA VAL A 542 -9.76 -24.75 23.35
C VAL A 542 -9.68 -24.73 24.87
N ASP A 543 -10.43 -25.61 25.52
CA ASP A 543 -10.28 -25.91 26.95
C ASP A 543 -9.44 -27.19 27.11
N THR A 544 -8.53 -27.18 28.08
CA THR A 544 -7.61 -28.32 28.34
C THR A 544 -7.92 -29.02 29.66
N GLU A 545 -9.01 -28.66 30.34
CA GLU A 545 -9.47 -29.35 31.53
C GLU A 545 -10.13 -30.68 31.19
N ASN A 546 -9.59 -31.78 31.73
CA ASN A 546 -10.10 -33.15 31.52
C ASN A 546 -10.17 -33.59 30.05
N VAL A 547 -9.39 -32.96 29.18
CA VAL A 547 -9.28 -33.29 27.75
C VAL A 547 -7.84 -33.67 27.42
N ASP A 548 -7.66 -34.62 26.52
CA ASP A 548 -6.35 -35.02 26.03
C ASP A 548 -5.75 -34.00 25.05
N VAL A 549 -4.42 -33.93 25.04
CA VAL A 549 -3.66 -33.02 24.15
C VAL A 549 -3.94 -33.33 22.68
N ASP A 550 -4.08 -34.61 22.33
CA ASP A 550 -4.33 -35.04 20.96
C ASP A 550 -5.68 -34.55 20.44
N HIS A 551 -6.74 -34.63 21.24
CA HIS A 551 -8.03 -34.01 20.94
C HIS A 551 -7.91 -32.51 20.72
N CYS A 552 -7.23 -31.78 21.62
CA CYS A 552 -7.02 -30.35 21.49
C CYS A 552 -6.28 -29.97 20.20
N ALA A 553 -5.20 -30.69 19.88
CA ALA A 553 -4.44 -30.49 18.64
C ALA A 553 -5.27 -30.85 17.41
N HIS A 554 -6.11 -31.88 17.48
CA HIS A 554 -6.98 -32.27 16.39
C HIS A 554 -8.09 -31.25 16.11
N GLN A 555 -8.63 -30.58 17.15
CA GLN A 555 -9.55 -29.45 16.94
C GLN A 555 -8.88 -28.32 16.15
N VAL A 556 -7.60 -28.04 16.42
CA VAL A 556 -6.85 -27.05 15.63
C VAL A 556 -6.71 -27.51 14.18
N VAL A 557 -6.38 -28.79 13.93
CA VAL A 557 -6.33 -29.36 12.58
C VAL A 557 -7.66 -29.19 11.84
N LEU A 558 -8.78 -29.60 12.42
CA LEU A 558 -10.11 -29.47 11.82
C LEU A 558 -10.45 -28.00 11.52
N LYS A 559 -10.03 -27.08 12.41
CA LYS A 559 -10.20 -25.64 12.16
C LYS A 559 -9.40 -25.20 10.93
N LEU A 560 -8.15 -25.61 10.81
CA LEU A 560 -7.29 -25.27 9.66
C LEU A 560 -7.86 -25.85 8.35
N GLU A 561 -8.40 -27.07 8.37
CA GLU A 561 -9.10 -27.68 7.22
C GLU A 561 -10.34 -26.87 6.83
N SER A 562 -11.20 -26.52 7.81
CA SER A 562 -12.41 -25.73 7.54
C SER A 562 -12.12 -24.35 6.93
N MET A 563 -10.93 -23.82 7.18
CA MET A 563 -10.46 -22.54 6.62
C MET A 563 -9.79 -22.70 5.25
N GLY A 564 -9.63 -23.93 4.74
CA GLY A 564 -8.97 -24.28 3.48
C GLY A 564 -7.44 -24.11 3.54
N LEU A 565 -6.85 -24.10 4.73
CA LEU A 565 -5.41 -23.92 4.91
C LEU A 565 -4.64 -25.22 4.72
N ILE A 566 -5.25 -26.36 5.02
CA ILE A 566 -4.73 -27.73 4.84
C ILE A 566 -5.84 -28.65 4.28
N GLY A 567 -5.51 -29.89 3.93
CA GLY A 567 -6.50 -30.92 3.57
C GLY A 567 -6.94 -30.96 2.10
N HIS A 568 -6.07 -30.51 1.18
CA HIS A 568 -6.32 -30.53 -0.27
C HIS A 568 -5.44 -31.54 -0.99
#